data_AF-A0A1Y0V0Q8-F1
#
_entry.id   AF-A0A1Y0V0Q8-F1
#
_cell.length_a   1.000
_cell.length_b   1.000
_cell.length_c   1.000
_cell.angle_alpha   90.00
_cell.angle_beta   90.00
_cell.angle_gamma   90.00
#
_symmetry.space_group_name_H-M   'P 1'
#
loop_
_entity.id
_entity.type
_entity.pdbx_description
1 polymer ?
#
loop_
_entity_poly.entity_id
_entity_poly.type
_entity_poly.pdbx_seq_one_letter_code
_entity_poly.pdbx_strand_id
1 'polypeptide(L)'
;MFIGMNRFKVRLEKEAEFKSRWLEREVLLSAAPDFLMIQFMRGEALPDYVAYASQTIWTSREAYQAWRQSELFHVAHKGMGQGEVLTIEKREFSGYDVLRTVAGQEQAA
;
A
#
# COMPACT_ATOMS: atom_id res chain seq x y z
N MET A 1 14.42 1.44 9.38
CA MET A 1 13.32 1.64 8.43
C MET A 1 12.69 0.31 8.06
N PHE A 2 11.37 0.30 7.88
CA PHE A 2 10.64 -0.89 7.47
C PHE A 2 9.70 -0.55 6.30
N ILE A 3 9.56 -1.47 5.35
CA ILE A 3 8.65 -1.34 4.21
C ILE A 3 7.60 -2.44 4.28
N GLY A 4 6.33 -2.04 4.33
CA GLY A 4 5.19 -2.93 4.10
C GLY A 4 4.72 -2.80 2.66
N MET A 5 4.93 -3.83 1.84
CA MET A 5 4.56 -3.89 0.43
C MET A 5 3.35 -4.79 0.22
N ASN A 6 2.36 -4.30 -0.50
CA ASN A 6 1.23 -5.09 -0.97
C ASN A 6 1.24 -5.14 -2.49
N ARG A 7 1.08 -6.33 -3.08
CA ARG A 7 0.91 -6.53 -4.51
C ARG A 7 -0.49 -7.04 -4.81
N PHE A 8 -1.04 -6.57 -5.93
CA PHE A 8 -2.38 -6.88 -6.40
C PHE A 8 -2.33 -7.27 -7.88
N LYS A 9 -3.02 -8.35 -8.23
CA LYS A 9 -3.32 -8.72 -9.61
C LYS A 9 -4.75 -8.33 -9.92
N VAL A 10 -4.95 -7.14 -10.48
CA VAL A 10 -6.27 -6.53 -10.68
C VAL A 10 -6.87 -7.01 -12.00
N ARG A 11 -8.13 -7.46 -11.97
CA ARG A 11 -8.83 -7.92 -13.18
C ARG A 11 -8.95 -6.77 -14.18
N LEU A 12 -8.75 -7.04 -15.47
CA LEU A 12 -8.72 -6.01 -16.51
C LEU A 12 -10.01 -5.18 -16.54
N GLU A 13 -11.16 -5.85 -16.44
CA GLU A 13 -12.48 -5.23 -16.43
C GLU A 13 -12.82 -4.47 -15.14
N LYS A 14 -12.02 -4.65 -14.08
CA LYS A 14 -12.21 -4.03 -12.75
C LYS A 14 -11.17 -2.98 -12.41
N GLU A 15 -10.24 -2.69 -13.33
CA GLU A 15 -9.14 -1.77 -13.07
C GLU A 15 -9.63 -0.38 -12.66
N ALA A 16 -10.60 0.18 -13.40
CA ALA A 16 -11.11 1.52 -13.13
C ALA A 16 -11.69 1.63 -11.71
N GLU A 17 -12.50 0.64 -11.31
CA GLU A 17 -13.10 0.59 -9.98
C GLU A 17 -12.04 0.40 -8.89
N PHE A 18 -11.07 -0.51 -9.09
CA PHE A 18 -9.98 -0.72 -8.13
C PHE A 18 -9.18 0.57 -7.93
N LYS A 19 -8.85 1.26 -9.02
CA LYS A 19 -8.11 2.53 -8.98
C LYS A 19 -8.90 3.61 -8.23
N SER A 20 -10.20 3.78 -8.53
CA SER A 20 -11.07 4.72 -7.78
C SER A 20 -11.07 4.43 -6.29
N ARG A 21 -11.29 3.17 -5.89
CA ARG A 21 -11.31 2.77 -4.47
C ARG A 21 -10.01 3.09 -3.74
N TRP A 22 -8.87 3.12 -4.43
CA TRP A 22 -7.59 3.50 -3.83
C TRP A 22 -7.36 5.01 -3.80
N LEU A 23 -7.73 5.73 -4.86
CA LEU A 23 -7.50 7.18 -4.97
C LEU A 23 -8.50 8.02 -4.16
N GLU A 24 -9.71 7.51 -3.95
CA GLU A 24 -10.78 8.21 -3.21
C GLU A 24 -10.76 7.92 -1.71
N ARG A 25 -9.92 6.99 -1.26
CA ARG A 25 -9.82 6.64 0.15
C ARG A 25 -9.20 7.77 0.97
N GLU A 26 -9.81 8.07 2.10
CA GLU A 26 -9.19 8.91 3.11
C GLU A 26 -7.90 8.25 3.63
N VAL A 27 -6.80 8.99 3.60
CA VAL A 27 -5.47 8.50 4.02
C VAL A 27 -5.25 8.79 5.50
N LEU A 28 -6.00 8.09 6.35
CA LEU A 28 -5.87 8.15 7.82
C LEU A 28 -4.46 7.76 8.29
N LEU A 29 -3.75 6.98 7.49
CA LEU A 29 -2.40 6.51 7.77
C LEU A 29 -1.40 7.64 8.02
N SER A 30 -1.62 8.82 7.43
CA SER A 30 -0.78 10.00 7.62
C SER A 30 -0.71 10.50 9.07
N ALA A 31 -1.69 10.14 9.90
CA ALA A 31 -1.72 10.47 11.33
C ALA A 31 -1.02 9.43 12.21
N ALA A 32 -0.53 8.32 11.65
CA ALA A 32 0.17 7.30 12.42
C ALA A 32 1.56 7.80 12.84
N PRO A 33 1.95 7.66 14.12
CA PRO A 33 3.31 7.95 14.55
C PRO A 33 4.32 7.16 13.72
N ASP A 34 5.46 7.77 13.42
CA ASP A 34 6.60 7.12 12.75
C ASP A 34 6.32 6.59 11.32
N PHE A 35 5.17 6.93 10.75
CA PHE A 35 4.87 6.75 9.35
C PHE A 35 5.60 7.79 8.50
N LEU A 36 6.24 7.34 7.43
CA LEU A 36 7.03 8.21 6.55
C LEU A 36 6.31 8.50 5.23
N MET A 37 5.77 7.47 4.59
CA MET A 37 5.17 7.61 3.27
C MET A 37 4.30 6.41 2.91
N ILE A 38 3.26 6.65 2.12
CA ILE A 38 2.57 5.62 1.34
C ILE A 38 2.66 6.00 -0.13
N GLN A 39 2.94 5.02 -0.97
CA GLN A 39 2.86 5.15 -2.42
C GLN A 39 1.94 4.07 -2.95
N PHE A 40 1.08 4.44 -3.89
CA PHE A 40 0.24 3.53 -4.67
C PHE A 40 0.68 3.60 -6.12
N MET A 41 1.01 2.46 -6.71
CA MET A 41 1.70 2.36 -7.99
C MET A 41 0.93 1.42 -8.90
N ARG A 42 0.78 1.83 -10.16
CA ARG A 42 0.33 0.98 -11.25
C ARG A 42 1.57 0.42 -11.96
N GLY A 43 1.60 -0.89 -12.13
CA GLY A 43 2.63 -1.61 -12.88
C GLY A 43 2.21 -1.92 -14.32
N GLU A 44 2.81 -2.96 -14.86
CA GLU A 44 2.54 -3.45 -16.22
C GLU A 44 1.13 -4.04 -16.36
N ALA A 45 0.54 -3.86 -17.54
CA ALA A 45 -0.67 -4.57 -17.93
C ALA A 45 -0.26 -5.87 -18.62
N LEU A 46 -0.67 -7.01 -18.04
CA LEU A 46 -0.42 -8.36 -18.52
C LEU A 46 -1.68 -8.94 -19.15
N PRO A 47 -1.60 -10.06 -19.89
CA PRO A 47 -2.75 -10.63 -20.60
C PRO A 47 -3.99 -10.87 -19.74
N ASP A 48 -3.80 -11.23 -18.46
CA ASP A 48 -4.92 -11.58 -17.56
C ASP A 48 -5.23 -10.49 -16.52
N TYR A 49 -4.28 -9.59 -16.21
CA TYR A 49 -4.42 -8.61 -15.14
C TYR A 49 -3.53 -7.39 -15.30
N VAL A 50 -3.86 -6.31 -14.57
CA VAL A 50 -2.94 -5.18 -14.37
C VAL A 50 -2.28 -5.31 -13.00
N ALA A 51 -0.95 -5.24 -12.97
CA ALA A 51 -0.20 -5.25 -11.72
C ALA A 51 -0.39 -3.91 -11.00
N TYR A 52 -0.70 -3.98 -9.70
CA TYR A 52 -0.69 -2.81 -8.82
C TYR A 52 0.09 -3.13 -7.55
N ALA A 53 0.66 -2.11 -6.94
CA ALA A 53 1.30 -2.24 -5.65
C ALA A 53 1.03 -1.03 -4.76
N SER A 54 1.09 -1.24 -3.45
CA SER A 54 1.23 -0.15 -2.48
C SER A 54 2.39 -0.44 -1.56
N GLN A 55 3.17 0.59 -1.23
CA GLN A 55 4.20 0.49 -0.20
C GLN A 55 4.00 1.54 0.87
N THR A 56 4.15 1.10 2.12
CA THR A 56 4.22 1.98 3.28
C THR A 56 5.64 1.95 3.82
N ILE A 57 6.19 3.11 4.16
CA ILE A 57 7.53 3.26 4.68
C ILE A 57 7.44 3.80 6.10
N TRP A 58 8.22 3.20 7.00
CA TRP A 58 8.20 3.47 8.44
C TRP A 58 9.61 3.67 8.97
N THR A 59 9.75 4.47 10.04
CA THR A 59 11.06 4.68 10.69
C THR A 59 11.63 3.35 11.22
N SER A 60 10.78 2.45 11.72
CA SER A 60 11.15 1.12 12.20
C SER A 60 10.08 0.05 11.95
N ARG A 61 10.44 -1.23 12.18
CA ARG A 61 9.50 -2.35 12.12
C ARG A 61 8.50 -2.27 13.29
N GLU A 62 8.97 -1.83 14.44
CA GLU A 62 8.18 -1.67 15.66
C GLU A 62 7.08 -0.64 15.45
N ALA A 63 7.38 0.49 14.79
CA ALA A 63 6.39 1.50 14.42
C ALA A 63 5.27 0.92 13.54
N TYR A 64 5.64 0.15 12.51
CA TYR A 64 4.67 -0.54 11.67
C TYR A 64 3.80 -1.52 12.47
N GLN A 65 4.39 -2.30 13.39
CA GLN A 65 3.65 -3.26 14.21
C GLN A 65 2.72 -2.56 15.21
N ALA A 66 3.18 -1.47 15.84
CA ALA A 66 2.36 -0.65 16.72
C ALA A 66 1.16 -0.06 15.96
N TRP A 67 1.38 0.46 14.75
CA TRP A 67 0.31 0.92 13.89
C TRP A 67 -0.71 -0.19 13.60
N ARG A 68 -0.26 -1.40 13.23
CA ARG A 68 -1.17 -2.53 12.97
C ARG A 68 -2.07 -2.92 14.14
N GLN A 69 -1.67 -2.60 15.37
CA GLN A 69 -2.43 -2.88 16.58
C GLN A 69 -3.29 -1.69 17.03
N SER A 70 -3.18 -0.54 16.37
CA SER A 70 -3.90 0.68 16.74
C SER A 70 -5.37 0.69 16.31
N GLU A 71 -6.15 1.54 16.99
CA GLU A 71 -7.50 1.93 16.58
C GLU A 71 -7.51 2.53 15.16
N LEU A 72 -6.50 3.34 14.83
CA LEU A 72 -6.36 3.95 13.50
C LEU A 72 -6.31 2.89 12.40
N PHE A 73 -5.59 1.79 12.62
CA PHE A 73 -5.56 0.67 11.69
C PHE A 73 -6.93 0.02 11.56
N HIS A 74 -7.60 -0.25 12.68
CA HIS A 74 -8.94 -0.85 12.68
C HIS A 74 -9.95 0.00 11.93
N VAL A 75 -9.95 1.32 12.15
CA VAL A 75 -10.85 2.26 11.45
C VAL A 75 -10.53 2.31 9.96
N ALA A 76 -9.25 2.48 9.58
CA ALA A 76 -8.84 2.53 8.18
C ALA A 76 -9.11 1.24 7.41
N HIS A 77 -9.18 0.10 8.11
CA HIS A 77 -9.46 -1.22 7.53
C HIS A 77 -10.90 -1.69 7.75
N LYS A 78 -11.75 -0.84 8.34
CA LYS A 78 -13.18 -1.13 8.53
C LYS A 78 -13.83 -1.26 7.14
N GLY A 79 -14.34 -2.44 6.83
CA GLY A 79 -14.92 -2.75 5.52
C GLY A 79 -13.93 -3.29 4.48
N MET A 80 -12.65 -3.50 4.83
CA MET A 80 -11.74 -4.25 3.96
C MET A 80 -12.27 -5.66 3.73
N GLY A 81 -12.33 -6.09 2.46
CA GLY A 81 -12.85 -7.40 2.08
C GLY A 81 -14.38 -7.46 1.90
N GLN A 82 -15.08 -6.34 2.11
CA GLN A 82 -16.48 -6.20 1.72
C GLN A 82 -16.58 -5.70 0.27
N GLY A 83 -17.63 -6.14 -0.44
CA GLY A 83 -17.91 -5.75 -1.82
C GLY A 83 -17.37 -6.71 -2.88
N GLU A 84 -17.43 -6.29 -4.14
CA GLU A 84 -17.01 -7.12 -5.27
C GLU A 84 -15.51 -7.46 -5.24
N VAL A 85 -15.18 -8.68 -5.68
CA VAL A 85 -13.82 -9.19 -5.83
C VAL A 85 -13.18 -8.57 -7.08
N LEU A 86 -12.31 -7.58 -6.89
CA LEU A 86 -11.66 -6.83 -7.98
C LEU A 86 -10.35 -7.44 -8.47
N THR A 87 -9.80 -8.42 -7.74
CA THR A 87 -8.50 -9.05 -8.03
C THR A 87 -8.67 -10.51 -8.44
N ILE A 88 -7.68 -11.06 -9.15
CA ILE A 88 -7.66 -12.48 -9.51
C ILE A 88 -7.43 -13.35 -8.27
N GLU A 89 -6.55 -12.89 -7.39
CA GLU A 89 -6.18 -13.58 -6.16
C GLU A 89 -6.15 -12.61 -4.97
N LYS A 90 -5.92 -13.15 -3.77
CA LYS A 90 -5.73 -12.33 -2.58
C LYS A 90 -4.46 -11.50 -2.72
N ARG A 91 -4.49 -10.30 -2.13
CA ARG A 91 -3.32 -9.44 -2.00
C ARG A 91 -2.14 -10.21 -1.41
N GLU A 92 -1.00 -10.12 -2.07
CA GLU A 92 0.26 -10.64 -1.56
C GLU A 92 0.95 -9.56 -0.73
N PHE A 93 1.30 -9.87 0.52
CA PHE A 93 2.01 -8.96 1.41
C PHE A 93 3.45 -9.40 1.61
N SER A 94 4.38 -8.44 1.63
CA SER A 94 5.77 -8.66 2.01
C SER A 94 6.27 -7.52 2.89
N GLY A 95 6.99 -7.87 3.97
CA GLY A 95 7.59 -6.92 4.90
C GLY A 95 9.11 -6.97 4.81
N TYR A 96 9.76 -5.82 4.76
CA TYR A 96 11.21 -5.71 4.57
C TYR A 96 11.85 -4.77 5.58
N ASP A 97 12.93 -5.22 6.22
CA ASP A 97 13.85 -4.31 6.90
C ASP A 97 14.80 -3.72 5.86
N VAL A 98 14.91 -2.39 5.85
CA VAL A 98 15.77 -1.71 4.87
C VAL A 98 17.22 -1.83 5.34
N LEU A 99 18.02 -2.61 4.60
CA LEU A 99 19.44 -2.81 4.90
C LEU A 99 20.32 -1.66 4.43
N ARG A 100 19.91 -0.95 3.38
CA ARG A 100 20.67 0.17 2.82
C ARG A 100 19.74 1.17 2.14
N THR A 101 20.03 2.45 2.34
CA THR A 101 19.42 3.58 1.63
C THR A 101 20.53 4.41 1.03
N VAL A 102 20.41 4.76 -0.26
CA VAL A 102 21.30 5.72 -0.92
C VAL A 102 20.39 6.79 -1.52
N ALA A 103 20.53 8.03 -1.03
CA ALA A 103 19.82 9.17 -1.60
C ALA A 103 20.50 9.61 -2.91
N GLY A 104 19.70 9.96 -3.92
CA GLY A 104 20.21 10.71 -5.07
C GLY A 104 20.58 12.14 -4.67
N GLN A 105 21.26 12.87 -5.54
CA GLN A 105 21.40 14.31 -5.36
C GLN A 105 20.02 14.96 -5.46
N GLU A 106 19.72 15.88 -4.54
CA GLU A 106 18.49 16.66 -4.53
C GLU A 106 18.41 17.44 -5.85
N GLN A 107 17.40 17.14 -6.69
CA GLN A 107 17.10 17.99 -7.84
C GLN A 107 16.41 19.23 -7.31
N ALA A 108 17.11 20.37 -7.40
CA ALA A 108 16.51 21.68 -7.18
C ALA A 108 15.28 21.79 -8.09
N ALA A 109 14.13 22.07 -7.46
CA ALA A 109 12.84 22.25 -8.11
C ALA A 109 12.86 23.39 -9.15
#